data_AF-A0AAV4IMX5-F1
#
_entry.id   AF-A0AAV4IMX5-F1
#
_cell.length_a   1.000
_cell.length_b   1.000
_cell.length_c   1.000
_cell.angle_alpha   90.00
_cell.angle_beta   90.00
_cell.angle_gamma   90.00
#
_symmetry.space_group_name_H-M   'P 1'
#
loop_
_entity.id
_entity.type
_entity.pdbx_description
1 polymer ?
#
loop_
_entity_poly.entity_id
_entity_poly.type
_entity_poly.pdbx_seq_one_letter_code
_entity_poly.pdbx_strand_id
1 'polypeptide(L)'
;MVMKRTAVLELGPCYFRFALYDHSRVILSSNANVSNSDYINASFITDHDPRNPAYICTQGPLPHTVADFWQMIWEQGSVVIVMLTKLTESGTSLCHRYWPEEGSDLYHIYE
;
A
#
# COMPACT_ATOMS: atom_id res chain seq x y z
N MET A 1 -17.58 -4.95 -17.67
CA MET A 1 -17.01 -4.15 -16.57
C MET A 1 -15.66 -4.75 -16.25
N VAL A 2 -14.57 -4.20 -16.80
CA VAL A 2 -13.22 -4.72 -16.59
C VAL A 2 -12.81 -4.30 -15.18
N MET A 3 -12.93 -5.22 -14.22
CA MET A 3 -12.38 -5.02 -12.88
C MET A 3 -10.86 -4.88 -13.03
N LYS A 4 -10.32 -3.70 -12.69
CA LYS A 4 -8.88 -3.50 -12.52
C LYS A 4 -8.42 -4.42 -11.39
N ARG A 5 -7.72 -5.50 -11.74
CA ARG A 5 -7.18 -6.46 -10.76
C ARG A 5 -5.80 -6.01 -10.32
N THR A 6 -5.72 -4.84 -9.69
CA THR A 6 -4.46 -4.40 -9.09
C THR A 6 -4.32 -5.12 -7.76
N ALA A 7 -3.30 -5.98 -7.63
CA ALA A 7 -2.96 -6.60 -6.35
C ALA A 7 -1.78 -5.86 -5.69
N VAL A 8 -1.91 -5.61 -4.39
CA VAL A 8 -0.87 -4.98 -3.58
C VAL A 8 0.04 -6.07 -3.01
N LEU A 9 1.35 -6.01 -3.31
CA LEU A 9 2.36 -6.95 -2.86
C LEU A 9 3.25 -6.30 -1.80
N GLU A 10 3.24 -6.83 -0.59
CA GLU A 10 4.07 -6.32 0.52
C GLU A 10 5.42 -7.04 0.58
N LEU A 11 6.51 -6.31 0.28
CA LEU A 11 7.85 -6.88 0.19
C LEU A 11 8.68 -6.54 1.45
N GLY A 12 8.78 -7.50 2.37
CA GLY A 12 9.80 -7.52 3.43
C GLY A 12 9.59 -6.57 4.63
N PRO A 13 10.58 -6.49 5.55
CA PRO A 13 10.48 -5.71 6.79
C PRO A 13 10.25 -4.22 6.51
N CYS A 14 9.45 -3.54 7.34
CA CYS A 14 9.24 -2.08 7.33
C CYS A 14 10.52 -1.22 7.21
N TYR A 15 11.70 -1.75 7.59
CA TYR A 15 12.98 -1.06 7.54
C TYR A 15 13.79 -1.31 6.26
N PHE A 16 13.39 -2.27 5.43
CA PHE A 16 14.07 -2.59 4.18
C PHE A 16 13.56 -1.65 3.09
N ARG A 17 14.22 -0.49 2.94
CA ARG A 17 13.93 0.45 1.85
C ARG A 17 14.36 -0.16 0.52
N PHE A 18 13.42 -0.79 -0.18
CA PHE A 18 13.52 -0.87 -1.63
C PHE A 18 13.31 0.54 -2.18
N ALA A 19 14.38 1.19 -2.65
CA ALA A 19 14.27 2.46 -3.35
C ALA A 19 13.68 2.19 -4.74
N LEU A 20 12.35 2.19 -4.81
CA LEU A 20 11.62 1.98 -6.07
C LEU A 20 11.75 3.26 -6.91
N TYR A 21 12.04 3.10 -8.20
CA TYR A 21 12.40 4.21 -9.08
C TYR A 21 11.29 5.27 -9.19
N ASP A 22 11.67 6.56 -9.14
CA ASP A 22 10.76 7.72 -9.18
C ASP A 22 9.75 7.69 -10.34
N HIS A 23 10.13 7.13 -11.49
CA HIS A 23 9.26 7.06 -12.68
C HIS A 23 8.11 6.05 -12.55
N SER A 24 8.17 5.15 -11.56
CA SER A 24 7.19 4.08 -11.33
C SER A 24 6.43 4.25 -10.01
N ARG A 25 6.71 5.31 -9.25
CA ARG A 25 6.12 5.51 -7.91
C ARG A 25 4.62 5.73 -7.99
N VAL A 26 3.91 5.27 -6.97
CA VAL A 26 2.51 5.66 -6.75
C VAL A 26 2.49 7.07 -6.15
N ILE A 27 1.63 7.93 -6.69
CA ILE A 27 1.47 9.33 -6.25
C ILE A 27 0.08 9.44 -5.64
N LEU A 28 0.02 9.84 -4.37
CA LEU A 28 -1.24 10.07 -3.67
C LEU A 28 -1.79 11.47 -3.96
N SER A 29 -3.11 11.62 -3.93
CA SER A 29 -3.73 12.95 -3.99
C SER A 29 -3.45 13.73 -2.71
N SER A 30 -2.66 14.81 -2.81
CA SER A 30 -2.32 15.67 -1.67
C SER A 30 -3.55 16.32 -1.01
N ASN A 31 -4.66 16.46 -1.75
CA ASN A 31 -5.89 17.08 -1.27
C ASN A 31 -6.67 16.20 -0.28
N ALA A 32 -6.42 14.89 -0.28
CA ALA A 32 -7.11 13.91 0.55
C ALA A 32 -6.20 13.29 1.64
N ASN A 33 -4.93 13.73 1.71
CA ASN A 33 -3.94 13.13 2.59
C ASN A 33 -3.83 13.88 3.94
N VAL A 34 -3.89 13.14 5.05
CA VAL A 34 -3.64 13.61 6.43
C VAL A 34 -2.30 14.34 6.57
N SER A 35 -1.28 13.88 5.85
CA SER A 35 0.09 14.39 5.89
C SER A 35 0.35 15.54 4.91
N ASN A 36 -0.63 15.92 4.07
CA ASN A 36 -0.44 16.82 2.91
C ASN A 36 0.73 16.42 2.00
N SER A 37 1.10 15.13 2.00
CA SER A 37 2.15 14.58 1.14
C SER A 37 1.55 13.80 -0.02
N ASP A 38 2.26 13.73 -1.14
CA ASP A 38 1.95 12.85 -2.26
C ASP A 38 2.74 11.53 -2.19
N TYR A 39 3.56 11.35 -1.15
CA TYR A 39 4.51 10.25 -1.04
C TYR A 39 3.93 9.04 -0.30
N ILE A 40 4.05 7.89 -0.94
CA ILE A 40 3.97 6.57 -0.31
C ILE A 40 5.09 5.69 -0.89
N ASN A 41 5.68 4.82 -0.07
CA ASN A 41 6.69 3.89 -0.56
C ASN A 41 6.03 2.71 -1.30
N ALA A 42 5.60 3.00 -2.52
CA ALA A 42 4.97 2.04 -3.42
C ALA A 42 5.31 2.34 -4.88
N SER A 43 5.34 1.31 -5.72
CA SER A 43 5.53 1.44 -7.16
C SER A 43 4.62 0.51 -7.95
N PHE A 44 4.26 0.95 -9.15
CA PHE A 44 3.57 0.12 -10.12
C PHE A 44 4.53 -0.90 -10.73
N ILE A 45 4.10 -2.16 -10.76
CA ILE A 45 4.69 -3.21 -11.59
C ILE A 45 3.75 -3.45 -12.76
N THR A 46 4.26 -3.19 -13.95
CA THR A 46 3.57 -3.45 -15.21
C THR A 46 3.98 -4.84 -15.70
N ASP A 47 2.99 -5.60 -16.16
CA ASP A 47 3.24 -6.81 -16.94
C ASP A 47 3.27 -6.39 -18.43
N HIS A 48 2.56 -7.10 -19.30
CA HIS A 48 2.66 -6.95 -20.75
C HIS A 48 2.10 -5.62 -21.33
N ASP A 49 1.23 -4.90 -20.61
CA ASP A 49 0.70 -3.57 -21.01
C ASP A 49 1.13 -2.48 -20.01
N PRO A 50 2.03 -1.56 -20.39
CA PRO A 50 2.47 -0.46 -19.53
C PRO A 50 1.36 0.48 -19.08
N ARG A 51 0.21 0.49 -19.77
CA ARG A 51 -0.94 1.35 -19.45
C ARG A 51 -1.84 0.77 -18.37
N ASN A 52 -1.67 -0.51 -18.04
CA ASN A 52 -2.47 -1.22 -17.06
C ASN A 52 -1.52 -1.93 -16.08
N PRO A 53 -1.01 -1.23 -15.06
CA PRO A 53 -0.16 -1.87 -14.07
C PRO A 53 -0.93 -3.00 -13.39
N ALA A 54 -0.33 -4.18 -13.38
CA ALA A 54 -0.95 -5.39 -12.87
C ALA A 54 -0.84 -5.46 -11.34
N TYR A 55 0.23 -4.89 -10.78
CA TYR A 55 0.52 -4.95 -9.35
C TYR A 55 1.03 -3.61 -8.83
N ILE A 56 0.82 -3.38 -7.54
CA ILE A 56 1.49 -2.35 -6.78
C ILE A 56 2.37 -3.05 -5.76
N CYS A 57 3.68 -2.83 -5.82
CA CYS A 57 4.58 -3.29 -4.77
C CYS A 57 4.77 -2.17 -3.76
N THR A 58 4.62 -2.49 -2.47
CA THR A 58 4.76 -1.52 -1.38
C THR A 58 5.43 -2.15 -0.17
N GLN A 59 5.92 -1.31 0.74
CA GLN A 59 6.36 -1.77 2.05
C GLN A 59 5.16 -2.13 2.94
N GLY A 60 5.38 -2.97 3.95
CA GLY A 60 4.40 -3.15 5.02
C GLY A 60 4.09 -1.80 5.71
N PRO A 61 2.81 -1.43 5.90
CA PRO A 61 2.44 -0.16 6.52
C PRO A 61 3.12 0.08 7.88
N LEU A 62 3.55 1.32 8.09
CA LEU A 62 4.01 1.82 9.38
C LEU A 62 2.80 2.38 10.15
N PRO A 63 2.88 2.52 11.50
CA PRO A 63 1.78 3.08 12.29
C PRO A 63 1.28 4.45 11.79
N HIS A 64 2.18 5.28 11.25
CA HIS A 64 1.84 6.61 10.73
C HIS A 64 1.50 6.64 9.23
N THR A 65 1.62 5.52 8.50
CA THR A 65 1.32 5.45 7.05
C THR A 65 0.12 4.54 6.73
N VAL A 66 -0.62 4.07 7.74
CA VAL A 66 -1.81 3.22 7.52
C VAL A 66 -2.89 3.98 6.73
N ALA A 67 -3.10 5.26 7.05
CA ALA A 67 -4.05 6.09 6.33
C ALA A 67 -3.63 6.29 4.85
N ASP A 68 -2.34 6.53 4.61
CA ASP A 68 -1.78 6.65 3.25
C ASP A 68 -1.95 5.34 2.46
N PHE A 69 -1.77 4.19 3.13
CA PHE A 69 -1.95 2.87 2.52
C PHE A 69 -3.41 2.63 2.09
N TRP A 70 -4.38 2.97 2.93
CA TRP A 70 -5.80 2.86 2.56
C TRP A 70 -6.20 3.88 1.49
N GLN A 71 -5.66 5.09 1.53
CA GLN A 71 -5.82 6.07 0.45
C GLN A 71 -5.31 5.52 -0.89
N MET A 72 -4.13 4.88 -0.89
CA MET A 72 -3.59 4.24 -2.09
C MET A 72 -4.54 3.18 -2.64
N ILE A 73 -5.06 2.30 -1.78
CA ILE A 73 -5.98 1.24 -2.18
C ILE A 73 -7.24 1.82 -2.82
N TRP A 74 -7.81 2.84 -2.19
CA TRP A 74 -9.02 3.52 -2.67
C TRP A 74 -8.80 4.22 -4.01
N GLU A 75 -7.75 5.04 -4.13
CA GLU A 75 -7.44 5.80 -5.35
C GLU A 75 -7.11 4.90 -6.54
N GLN A 76 -6.43 3.77 -6.30
CA GLN A 76 -6.05 2.83 -7.36
C GLN A 76 -7.16 1.83 -7.69
N GLY A 77 -8.23 1.77 -6.90
CA GLY A 77 -9.33 0.81 -7.06
C GLY A 77 -8.88 -0.63 -6.88
N SER A 78 -7.90 -0.85 -6.00
CA SER A 78 -7.37 -2.19 -5.70
C SER A 78 -8.38 -2.98 -4.90
N VAL A 79 -8.68 -4.20 -5.34
CA VAL A 79 -9.66 -5.10 -4.69
C VAL A 79 -9.03 -6.31 -4.02
N VAL A 80 -7.71 -6.49 -4.17
CA VAL A 80 -6.95 -7.60 -3.59
C VAL A 80 -5.68 -7.06 -2.94
N ILE A 81 -5.45 -7.43 -1.68
CA ILE A 81 -4.23 -7.15 -0.92
C ILE A 81 -3.55 -8.49 -0.62
N VAL A 82 -2.25 -8.60 -0.91
CA VAL A 82 -1.44 -9.80 -0.68
C VAL A 82 -0.31 -9.45 0.28
N MET A 83 -0.50 -9.80 1.56
CA MET A 83 0.52 -9.69 2.59
C MET A 83 1.44 -10.91 2.55
N LEU A 84 2.73 -10.70 2.30
CA LEU A 84 3.72 -11.78 2.23
C LEU A 84 4.46 -12.03 3.56
N THR A 85 4.22 -11.21 4.58
CA THR A 85 4.94 -11.23 5.85
C THR A 85 3.97 -11.41 7.03
N LYS A 86 4.50 -11.83 8.19
CA LYS A 86 3.78 -11.75 9.46
C LYS A 86 3.91 -10.33 10.03
N LEU A 87 3.05 -9.94 10.96
CA LEU A 87 3.21 -8.67 11.70
C LEU A 87 4.54 -8.63 12.49
N THR A 88 4.98 -9.77 13.02
CA THR A 88 6.22 -9.88 13.79
C THR A 88 6.90 -11.21 13.47
N GLU A 89 8.22 -11.17 13.31
CA GLU A 89 9.06 -12.36 13.12
C GLU A 89 10.31 -12.25 13.99
N SER A 90 10.62 -13.30 14.76
CA SER A 90 11.80 -13.35 15.65
C SER A 90 11.95 -12.12 16.58
N GLY A 91 10.82 -11.59 17.07
CA GLY A 91 10.79 -10.42 17.95
C GLY A 91 10.93 -9.07 17.23
N THR A 92 11.06 -9.06 15.90
CA THR A 92 11.15 -7.85 15.08
C THR A 92 9.80 -7.57 14.43
N SER A 93 9.29 -6.34 14.59
CA SER A 93 8.07 -5.88 13.91
C SER A 93 8.35 -5.69 12.41
N LEU A 94 7.63 -6.43 11.57
CA LEU A 94 7.80 -6.40 10.12
C LEU A 94 6.72 -5.57 9.43
N CYS A 95 5.52 -5.49 10.00
CA CYS A 95 4.39 -4.75 9.46
C CYS A 95 3.45 -4.32 10.59
N HIS A 96 2.91 -3.10 10.52
CA HIS A 96 1.82 -2.70 11.38
C HIS A 96 0.50 -3.31 10.90
N ARG A 97 -0.38 -3.69 11.82
CA ARG A 97 -1.70 -4.20 11.46
C ARG A 97 -2.53 -3.03 10.92
N TYR A 98 -3.06 -3.19 9.71
CA TYR A 98 -3.86 -2.17 9.01
C TYR A 98 -5.30 -2.62 8.79
N TRP A 99 -5.75 -3.68 9.46
CA TRP A 99 -7.11 -4.19 9.43
C TRP A 99 -7.64 -4.40 10.86
N PRO A 100 -8.96 -4.31 11.07
CA PRO A 100 -9.57 -4.52 12.39
C PRO A 100 -9.41 -5.97 12.87
N GLU A 101 -9.29 -6.18 14.19
CA GLU A 101 -9.38 -7.55 14.78
C GLU A 101 -10.82 -8.06 14.73
N GLU A 102 -11.78 -7.17 14.98
CA GLU A 102 -13.21 -7.43 14.93
C GLU A 102 -13.94 -6.14 14.47
N GLY A 103 -15.06 -6.28 13.76
CA GLY A 103 -15.88 -5.14 13.32
C GLY A 103 -15.26 -4.32 12.18
N SER A 104 -15.38 -3.00 12.25
CA SER A 104 -14.75 -2.03 11.35
C SER A 104 -13.83 -1.09 12.12
N ASP A 105 -12.74 -0.66 11.47
CA ASP A 105 -11.81 0.35 11.98
C ASP A 105 -11.75 1.51 10.98
N LEU A 106 -11.83 2.75 11.47
CA LEU A 106 -11.71 3.93 10.62
C LEU A 106 -10.25 4.38 10.52
N TYR A 107 -9.66 4.23 9.33
CA TYR A 107 -8.34 4.75 9.00
C TYR A 107 -8.51 6.08 8.23
N HIS A 108 -8.50 7.19 8.95
CA HIS A 108 -8.85 8.54 8.44
C HIS A 108 -10.31 8.66 8.00
N ILE A 109 -10.59 8.56 6.69
CA ILE A 109 -11.95 8.58 6.11
C ILE A 109 -12.31 7.24 5.46
N TYR A 110 -11.43 6.25 5.58
CA TYR A 110 -11.58 4.92 5.01
C TYR A 110 -12.02 3.96 6.12
N GLU A 111 -13.15 3.28 5.90
CA GLU A 111 -13.73 2.26 6.79
C GLU A 111 -13.52 0.85 6.21
#